data_AF-A0A7W1J1S3-F1
#
_entry.id   AF-A0A7W1J1S3-F1
#
_cell.length_a   1.000
_cell.length_b   1.000
_cell.length_c   1.000
_cell.angle_alpha   90.00
_cell.angle_beta   90.00
_cell.angle_gamma   90.00
#
_symmetry.space_group_name_H-M   'P 1'
#
loop_
_entity.id
_entity.type
_entity.pdbx_description
1 polymer ?
#
loop_
_entity_poly.entity_id
_entity_poly.type
_entity_poly.pdbx_seq_one_letter_code
_entity_poly.pdbx_strand_id
1 'polypeptide(L)' 'MRLGHTIIFIVLAVLLGGCGESRTDAPANPPSTAPVPPPASNPAAQTCPVCKHPVPAEAKYCLTCGSRLK' A
#
# COMPACT_ATOMS: atom_id res chain seq x y z
N MET A 1 -2.80 -36.41 44.67
CA MET A 1 -3.29 -35.01 44.66
C MET A 1 -3.37 -34.35 43.28
N ARG A 2 -2.79 -34.90 42.19
CA ARG A 2 -2.73 -34.24 40.87
C ARG A 2 -4.00 -34.36 40.01
N LEU A 3 -4.83 -35.38 40.22
CA LEU A 3 -6.05 -35.59 39.41
C LEU A 3 -7.19 -34.64 39.79
N GLY A 4 -7.32 -34.29 41.08
CA GLY A 4 -8.36 -33.37 41.57
C GLY A 4 -8.15 -31.92 41.13
N HIS A 5 -6.90 -31.46 41.09
CA HIS A 5 -6.58 -30.11 40.62
C HIS A 5 -6.90 -29.92 39.13
N THR A 6 -6.66 -30.93 38.30
CA THR A 6 -7.02 -30.89 36.87
C THR A 6 -8.52 -30.77 36.67
N ILE A 7 -9.32 -31.53 37.42
CA ILE A 7 -10.79 -31.47 37.33
C ILE A 7 -11.30 -30.11 37.82
N ILE A 8 -10.77 -29.59 38.93
CA ILE A 8 -11.10 -28.25 39.45
C ILE A 8 -10.80 -27.16 38.40
N PHE A 9 -9.65 -27.24 37.72
CA PHE A 9 -9.26 -26.25 36.72
C PHE A 9 -10.19 -26.25 35.50
N ILE A 10 -10.60 -27.44 35.04
CA ILE A 10 -11.54 -27.60 33.93
C ILE A 10 -12.90 -27.02 34.29
N VAL A 11 -13.43 -27.34 35.47
CA VAL A 11 -14.73 -26.83 35.94
C VAL A 11 -14.68 -25.30 36.13
N LEU A 12 -13.58 -24.76 36.65
CA LEU A 12 -13.38 -23.32 36.82
C LEU A 12 -13.35 -22.58 35.47
N ALA A 13 -12.66 -23.13 34.47
CA ALA A 13 -12.57 -22.55 33.13
C ALA A 13 -13.94 -22.52 32.42
N VAL A 14 -14.78 -23.53 32.66
CA VAL A 14 -16.15 -23.59 32.11
C VAL A 14 -17.09 -22.60 32.83
N LEU A 15 -16.95 -22.43 34.15
CA LEU A 15 -17.78 -21.51 34.94
C LEU A 15 -17.42 -20.02 34.77
N LEU A 16 -16.15 -19.70 34.50
CA LEU A 16 -15.66 -18.32 34.35
C LEU A 16 -15.97 -17.66 33.00
N GLY A 17 -16.72 -18.33 32.11
CA GLY A 17 -17.24 -17.71 30.89
C GLY A 17 -16.15 -17.39 29.88
N GLY A 18 -15.91 -18.32 28.95
CA GLY A 18 -15.22 -18.00 27.70
C GLY A 18 -16.04 -17.00 26.89
N CYS A 19 -15.71 -15.72 27.01
CA CYS A 19 -16.07 -14.75 25.98
C CYS A 19 -15.23 -15.06 24.74
N GLY A 20 -15.91 -15.19 23.60
CA GLY A 20 -15.31 -15.26 22.26
C GLY A 20 -14.47 -14.02 21.94
N GLU A 21 -14.07 -13.72 20.73
CA GLU A 21 -14.35 -14.21 19.38
C GLU A 21 -13.39 -13.40 18.49
N SER A 22 -13.28 -13.76 17.22
CA SER A 22 -13.07 -12.77 16.15
C SER A 22 -11.70 -12.10 16.05
N ARG A 23 -10.75 -12.80 15.42
CA ARG A 23 -9.89 -12.18 14.40
C ARG A 23 -9.76 -13.09 13.19
N THR A 24 -10.82 -13.11 12.39
CA THR A 24 -10.74 -13.45 10.97
C THR A 24 -10.39 -12.18 10.19
N ASP A 25 -9.46 -12.34 9.26
CA ASP A 25 -9.26 -11.55 8.04
C ASP A 25 -8.83 -10.08 8.10
N ALA A 26 -7.54 -9.87 7.77
CA ALA A 26 -7.24 -8.99 6.66
C ALA A 26 -6.54 -9.82 5.57
N PRO A 27 -7.02 -9.82 4.30
CA PRO A 27 -6.30 -10.44 3.21
C PRO A 27 -5.00 -9.65 2.97
N ALA A 28 -3.88 -10.37 2.99
CA ALA A 28 -2.59 -9.82 2.61
C ALA A 28 -2.62 -9.42 1.13
N ASN A 29 -2.93 -8.15 0.85
CA ASN A 29 -2.33 -7.50 -0.32
C ASN A 29 -1.02 -6.87 0.14
N PRO A 30 0.15 -7.36 -0.29
CA PRO A 30 1.39 -6.63 -0.09
C PRO A 30 1.30 -5.31 -0.88
N PRO A 31 1.87 -4.19 -0.40
CA PRO A 31 2.10 -3.05 -1.28
C PRO A 31 3.01 -3.57 -2.40
N SER A 32 2.49 -3.60 -3.63
CA SER A 32 3.27 -3.98 -4.81
C SER A 32 4.46 -3.02 -4.92
N THR A 33 5.56 -3.39 -4.28
CA THR A 33 6.85 -2.70 -4.31
C THR A 33 7.65 -3.20 -5.51
N ALA A 34 6.96 -3.55 -6.61
CA ALA A 34 7.64 -3.68 -7.87
C ALA A 34 8.29 -2.31 -8.15
N PRO A 35 9.63 -2.23 -8.31
CA PRO A 35 10.22 -1.04 -8.89
C PRO A 35 9.54 -0.88 -10.24
N VAL A 36 8.73 0.17 -10.38
CA VAL A 36 8.20 0.58 -11.68
C VAL A 36 9.44 0.67 -12.57
N PRO A 37 9.57 -0.15 -13.63
CA PRO A 37 10.71 -0.02 -14.51
C PRO A 37 10.78 1.45 -14.92
N PRO A 38 11.96 2.11 -14.85
CA PRO A 38 12.06 3.49 -15.27
C PRO A 38 11.43 3.59 -16.65
N PRO A 39 10.56 4.58 -16.91
CA PRO A 39 9.87 4.68 -18.19
C PRO A 39 10.94 4.58 -19.25
N ALA A 40 10.85 3.51 -20.06
CA ALA A 40 11.82 3.17 -21.08
C ALA A 40 12.19 4.47 -21.80
N SER A 41 13.46 4.84 -21.66
CA SER A 41 14.03 6.07 -22.18
C SER A 41 13.55 6.34 -23.60
N ASN A 42 12.60 7.26 -23.74
CA ASN A 42 12.18 7.85 -25.00
C ASN A 42 11.25 9.04 -24.72
N PRO A 43 11.16 10.06 -25.58
CA PRO A 43 12.13 10.60 -26.53
C PRO A 43 12.37 12.10 -26.22
N ALA A 44 13.62 12.57 -26.32
CA ALA A 44 14.01 13.98 -26.29
C ALA A 44 13.14 14.91 -25.39
N ALA A 45 13.33 14.90 -24.07
CA ALA A 45 12.68 15.90 -23.22
C ALA A 45 13.15 17.30 -23.64
N GLN A 46 12.22 18.22 -23.91
CA GLN A 46 12.51 19.61 -24.25
C GLN A 46 12.24 20.52 -23.06
N THR A 47 12.92 21.66 -23.01
CA THR A 47 12.70 22.66 -21.95
C THR A 47 11.62 23.64 -22.39
N CYS A 48 10.60 23.85 -21.58
CA CYS A 48 9.59 24.88 -21.86
C CYS A 48 10.26 26.27 -21.91
N PRO A 49 10.08 27.08 -22.98
CA PRO A 49 10.71 28.40 -23.09
C PRO A 49 10.13 29.43 -22.10
N VAL A 50 8.93 29.18 -21.56
CA VAL A 50 8.26 30.10 -20.62
C VAL A 50 8.72 29.85 -19.18
N CYS A 51 8.49 28.64 -18.67
CA CYS A 51 8.75 28.30 -17.27
C CYS A 51 10.05 27.51 -17.04
N LYS A 52 10.77 27.11 -18.10
CA LYS A 52 11.98 26.29 -18.05
C LYS A 52 11.81 24.90 -17.43
N HIS A 53 10.58 24.43 -17.25
CA HIS A 53 10.32 23.08 -16.79
C HIS A 53 10.59 22.06 -17.91
N PRO A 54 11.10 20.87 -17.59
CA PRO A 54 11.21 19.78 -18.56
C PRO A 54 9.83 19.31 -18.99
N VAL A 55 9.59 19.26 -20.29
CA VAL A 55 8.33 18.81 -20.89
C VAL A 55 8.67 17.79 -21.98
N PRO A 56 7.91 16.69 -22.12
CA PRO A 56 8.14 15.73 -23.21
C PRO A 56 8.05 16.41 -24.60
N ALA A 57 8.91 16.01 -25.55
CA ALA A 57 8.94 16.60 -26.90
C ALA A 57 7.59 16.53 -27.63
N GLU A 58 6.79 15.50 -27.37
CA GLU A 58 5.47 15.31 -27.98
C GLU A 58 4.33 16.13 -27.34
N ALA A 59 4.57 16.82 -26.22
CA ALA A 59 3.53 17.65 -25.62
C ALA A 59 3.30 18.95 -26.39
N LYS A 60 2.03 19.19 -26.75
CA LYS A 60 1.56 20.43 -27.38
C LYS A 60 1.52 21.60 -26.40
N TYR A 61 1.41 21.31 -25.10
CA TYR A 61 1.28 22.30 -24.02
C TYR A 61 2.17 21.92 -22.84
N CYS A 62 2.72 22.92 -22.15
CA CYS A 62 3.43 22.70 -20.89
C CYS A 62 2.44 22.33 -19.79
N LEU A 63 2.64 21.17 -19.16
CA LEU A 63 1.81 20.68 -18.06
C LEU A 63 1.98 21.49 -16.77
N THR A 64 3.04 22.28 -16.67
CA THR A 64 3.37 23.07 -15.48
C THR A 64 2.82 24.49 -15.56
N CYS A 65 2.95 25.16 -16.72
CA CYS A 65 2.54 26.57 -16.88
C CYS A 65 1.43 26.81 -17.91
N GLY A 66 0.99 25.78 -18.63
CA GLY A 66 -0.09 25.86 -19.61
C GLY A 66 0.28 26.48 -20.96
N SER A 67 1.54 26.88 -21.17
CA SER A 67 1.99 27.50 -22.42
C SER A 67 2.01 26.52 -23.59
N ARG A 68 1.60 26.95 -24.79
CA ARG A 68 1.75 26.18 -26.03
C ARG A 68 3.22 26.04 -26.41
N LEU A 69 3.68 24.81 -26.70
CA LEU A 69 5.07 24.51 -27.05
C LEU A 69 5.27 24.24 -28.54
N LYS A 70 4.25 23.66 -29.18
CA LYS A 70 4.26 23.30 -30.60
C LYS A 70 2.92 23.62 -31.25
#